data_AF-A0A534BM22-F1
#
_entry.id   AF-A0A534BM22-F1
#
_cell.length_a   1.000
_cell.length_b   1.000
_cell.length_c   1.000
_cell.angle_alpha   90.00
_cell.angle_beta   90.00
_cell.angle_gamma   90.00
#
_symmetry.space_group_name_H-M   'P 1'
#
loop_
_entity.id
_entity.type
_entity.pdbx_description
1 polymer ?
#
loop_
_entity_poly.entity_id
_entity_poly.type
_entity_poly.pdbx_seq_one_letter_code
_entity_poly.pdbx_strand_id
1 'polypeptide(L)'
;MYDSGVSSTVLELRRDLTLTHAASLVVGITIGTGVFLKSAAMAQAVGTPALVLAAWVAAGVVAMLGALCFAELGALLPDAGGEYVYLRAAFGEVPGFLYACNSFVLGGASIAAYGAAVAIFISDIHPFDTQWFARSVHLFGADYTLQLGTRQLVAIGVIAVFA
;
A
#
# COMPACT_ATOMS: atom_id res chain seq x y z
N MET A 1 -26.74 39.05 -18.82
CA MET A 1 -25.80 39.39 -17.71
C MET A 1 -26.04 38.33 -16.64
N TYR A 2 -25.49 37.11 -16.63
CA TYR A 2 -24.36 36.45 -17.28
C TYR A 2 -24.87 35.05 -17.70
N ASP A 3 -24.96 34.78 -19.00
CA ASP A 3 -25.21 33.43 -19.52
C ASP A 3 -23.84 32.89 -19.94
N SER A 4 -23.22 32.10 -19.07
CA SER A 4 -21.98 31.38 -19.40
C SER A 4 -22.32 29.91 -19.62
N GLY A 5 -22.59 29.60 -20.88
CA GLY A 5 -22.65 28.25 -21.43
C GLY A 5 -21.32 27.50 -21.34
N VAL A 6 -20.86 27.22 -20.12
CA VAL A 6 -19.97 26.09 -19.87
C VAL A 6 -20.89 24.88 -19.76
N SER A 7 -21.18 24.26 -20.91
CA SER A 7 -21.61 22.87 -20.95
C SER A 7 -20.47 22.08 -20.28
N SER A 8 -20.63 21.78 -18.99
CA SER A 8 -19.80 20.79 -18.33
C SER A 8 -20.02 19.52 -19.13
N THR A 9 -19.07 19.22 -20.01
CA THR A 9 -19.10 17.98 -20.77
C THR A 9 -18.90 16.91 -19.72
N VAL A 10 -20.01 16.41 -19.16
CA VAL A 10 -19.99 15.34 -18.19
C VAL A 10 -19.32 14.19 -18.90
N LEU A 11 -18.05 13.94 -18.58
CA LEU A 11 -17.31 12.80 -19.08
C LEU A 11 -18.03 11.56 -18.55
N GLU A 12 -18.96 11.04 -19.32
CA GLU A 12 -19.72 9.85 -18.98
C GLU A 12 -18.78 8.65 -19.17
N LEU A 13 -18.27 8.11 -18.06
CA LEU A 13 -17.41 6.93 -18.10
C LEU A 13 -18.20 5.73 -18.60
N ARG A 14 -17.68 5.09 -19.66
CA ARG A 14 -18.25 3.86 -20.21
C ARG A 14 -18.10 2.71 -19.21
N ARG A 15 -19.20 2.05 -18.87
CA ARG A 15 -19.22 0.89 -17.96
C ARG A 15 -18.75 -0.39 -18.66
N ASP A 16 -17.46 -0.47 -18.97
CA ASP A 16 -16.84 -1.61 -19.64
C ASP A 16 -16.12 -2.59 -18.68
N LEU A 17 -16.11 -2.31 -17.38
CA LEU A 17 -15.44 -3.17 -16.40
C LEU A 17 -16.23 -4.47 -16.19
N THR A 18 -15.72 -5.56 -16.75
CA THR A 18 -16.27 -6.92 -16.56
C THR A 18 -15.66 -7.59 -15.34
N LEU A 19 -16.22 -8.73 -14.91
CA LEU A 19 -15.72 -9.53 -13.79
C LEU A 19 -14.24 -9.91 -13.95
N THR A 20 -13.83 -10.29 -15.16
CA THR A 20 -12.44 -10.69 -15.43
C THR A 20 -11.49 -9.50 -15.35
N HIS A 21 -11.91 -8.31 -15.82
CA HIS A 21 -11.12 -7.09 -15.65
C HIS A 21 -10.95 -6.71 -14.17
N ALA A 22 -12.04 -6.77 -13.40
CA ALA A 22 -12.01 -6.50 -11.96
C ALA A 22 -11.13 -7.50 -11.22
N ALA A 23 -11.28 -8.81 -11.48
CA ALA A 23 -10.49 -9.85 -10.85
C ALA A 23 -8.99 -9.71 -11.18
N SER A 24 -8.66 -9.44 -12.45
CA SER A 24 -7.27 -9.23 -12.86
C SER A 24 -6.65 -8.01 -12.17
N LEU A 25 -7.42 -6.93 -12.00
CA LEU A 25 -6.95 -5.74 -11.29
C LEU A 25 -6.67 -6.04 -9.82
N VAL A 26 -7.58 -6.74 -9.14
CA VAL A 26 -7.40 -7.14 -7.74
C VAL A 26 -6.17 -8.04 -7.58
N VAL A 27 -6.00 -9.04 -8.45
CA VAL A 27 -4.82 -9.92 -8.43
C VAL A 27 -3.53 -9.12 -8.64
N GLY A 28 -3.54 -8.18 -9.60
CA GLY A 28 -2.38 -7.34 -9.91
C GLY A 28 -1.94 -6.42 -8.77
N ILE A 29 -2.89 -5.81 -8.04
CA ILE A 29 -2.56 -4.95 -6.89
C ILE A 29 -2.20 -5.76 -5.63
N THR A 30 -2.64 -7.02 -5.53
CA THR A 30 -2.40 -7.86 -4.35
C THR A 30 -1.03 -8.54 -4.39
N ILE A 31 -0.60 -9.00 -5.57
CA ILE A 31 0.70 -9.65 -5.75
C ILE A 31 1.77 -8.55 -5.82
N GLY A 32 2.56 -8.43 -4.75
CA GLY A 32 3.63 -7.43 -4.67
C GLY A 32 4.86 -7.91 -3.90
N THR A 33 5.74 -6.96 -3.56
CA THR A 33 7.01 -7.20 -2.84
C THR A 33 6.84 -7.89 -1.49
N GLY A 34 5.64 -7.79 -0.90
CA GLY A 34 5.30 -8.38 0.40
C GLY A 34 5.49 -9.89 0.47
N VAL A 35 5.23 -10.64 -0.60
CA VAL A 35 5.39 -12.11 -0.58
C VAL A 35 6.84 -12.53 -0.37
N PHE A 36 7.80 -11.76 -0.92
CA PHE A 36 9.23 -12.04 -0.80
C PHE A 36 9.81 -11.50 0.51
N LEU A 37 9.54 -10.23 0.84
CA LEU A 37 10.10 -9.61 2.04
C LEU A 37 9.52 -10.19 3.32
N LYS A 38 8.19 -10.42 3.38
CA LYS A 38 7.58 -10.95 4.61
C LYS A 38 7.89 -12.43 4.80
N SER A 39 7.94 -13.24 3.75
CA SER A 39 8.33 -14.65 3.89
C SER A 39 9.77 -14.79 4.40
N ALA A 40 10.70 -13.98 3.91
CA ALA A 40 12.07 -13.93 4.42
C ALA A 40 12.11 -13.57 5.91
N ALA A 41 11.39 -12.51 6.31
CA ALA A 41 11.31 -12.10 7.72
C ALA A 41 10.67 -13.18 8.61
N MET A 42 9.60 -13.83 8.15
CA MET A 42 8.93 -14.91 8.88
C MET A 42 9.82 -16.15 9.01
N ALA A 43 10.55 -16.51 7.95
CA ALA A 43 11.48 -17.63 7.98
C ALA A 43 12.60 -17.40 9.01
N GLN A 44 13.11 -16.17 9.11
CA GLN A 44 14.10 -15.80 10.13
C GLN A 44 13.53 -15.82 11.56
N ALA A 45 12.26 -15.40 11.74
CA ALA A 45 11.65 -15.34 13.06
C ALA A 45 11.21 -16.70 13.61
N VAL A 46 10.70 -17.59 12.75
CA VAL A 46 10.03 -18.83 13.16
C VAL A 46 10.88 -20.09 12.88
N GLY A 47 11.88 -19.98 12.00
CA GLY A 47 12.90 -21.01 11.76
C GLY A 47 12.43 -22.28 11.04
N THR A 48 11.12 -22.56 10.98
CA THR A 48 10.57 -23.76 10.31
C THR A 48 9.64 -23.41 9.15
N PRO A 49 9.78 -24.05 7.97
CA PRO A 49 8.92 -23.78 6.81
C PRO A 49 7.44 -24.09 7.06
N ALA A 50 7.14 -25.11 7.86
CA ALA A 50 5.77 -25.53 8.15
C ALA A 50 4.97 -24.44 8.87
N LEU A 51 5.58 -23.75 9.84
CA LEU A 51 4.93 -22.65 10.55
C LEU A 51 4.74 -21.41 9.67
N VAL A 52 5.68 -21.13 8.76
CA VAL A 52 5.53 -20.04 7.78
C VAL A 52 4.33 -20.30 6.87
N LEU A 53 4.18 -21.53 6.34
CA LEU A 53 3.03 -21.92 5.53
C LEU A 53 1.72 -21.90 6.32
N ALA A 54 1.73 -22.37 7.57
CA ALA A 54 0.56 -22.31 8.44
C ALA A 54 0.10 -20.86 8.68
N ALA A 55 1.05 -19.94 8.91
CA ALA A 55 0.76 -18.52 9.05
C ALA A 55 0.19 -17.89 7.77
N TRP A 56 0.70 -18.28 6.59
CA TRP A 56 0.13 -17.85 5.31
C TRP A 56 -1.30 -18.34 5.10
N VAL A 57 -1.58 -19.60 5.42
CA VAL A 57 -2.95 -20.14 5.34
C VAL A 57 -3.87 -19.40 6.30
N ALA A 58 -3.45 -19.19 7.55
CA ALA A 58 -4.23 -18.44 8.53
C ALA A 58 -4.51 -17.00 8.07
N ALA A 59 -3.50 -16.29 7.56
CA ALA A 59 -3.65 -14.96 7.00
C ALA A 59 -4.59 -14.95 5.78
N GLY A 60 -4.51 -15.96 4.92
CA GLY A 60 -5.39 -16.12 3.76
C GLY A 60 -6.86 -16.31 4.15
N VAL A 61 -7.14 -17.07 5.21
CA VAL A 61 -8.51 -17.22 5.74
C VAL A 61 -9.04 -15.88 6.25
N VAL A 62 -8.25 -15.15 7.03
CA VAL A 62 -8.65 -13.82 7.52
C VAL A 62 -8.91 -12.85 6.37
N ALA A 63 -8.05 -12.85 5.35
CA ALA A 63 -8.21 -12.01 4.16
C ALA A 63 -9.49 -12.38 3.37
N MET A 64 -9.81 -13.66 3.23
CA MET A 64 -11.04 -14.13 2.57
C MET A 64 -12.29 -13.64 3.29
N LEU A 65 -12.31 -13.74 4.62
CA LEU A 65 -13.43 -13.24 5.43
C LEU A 65 -13.60 -11.72 5.26
N GLY A 66 -12.50 -10.97 5.28
CA GLY A 66 -12.53 -9.53 4.99
C GLY A 66 -13.06 -9.20 3.59
N ALA A 67 -12.63 -9.95 2.57
CA ALA A 67 -13.10 -9.78 1.20
C ALA A 67 -14.60 -10.03 1.05
N LEU A 68 -15.16 -11.03 1.75
CA LEU A 68 -16.60 -11.29 1.78
C LEU A 68 -17.37 -10.12 2.41
N CYS A 69 -16.90 -9.59 3.55
CA CYS A 69 -17.51 -8.41 4.16
C CYS A 69 -17.50 -7.20 3.21
N PHE A 70 -16.39 -6.97 2.51
CA PHE A 70 -16.30 -5.90 1.51
C PHE A 70 -17.16 -6.15 0.28
N ALA A 71 -17.37 -7.41 -0.12
CA ALA A 71 -18.27 -7.75 -1.21
C ALA A 71 -19.74 -7.45 -0.85
N GLU A 72 -20.16 -7.75 0.39
CA GLU A 72 -21.50 -7.39 0.86
C GLU A 72 -21.68 -5.86 0.93
N LEU A 73 -20.70 -5.13 1.48
CA LEU A 73 -20.72 -3.67 1.53
C LEU A 73 -20.77 -3.04 0.13
N GLY A 74 -19.98 -3.56 -0.82
CA GLY A 74 -19.98 -3.07 -2.20
C GLY A 74 -21.26 -3.37 -2.96
N ALA A 75 -21.97 -4.46 -2.61
CA ALA A 75 -23.30 -4.75 -3.14
C ALA A 75 -24.39 -3.84 -2.54
N LEU A 76 -24.24 -3.44 -1.27
CA LEU A 76 -25.17 -2.56 -0.56
C LEU A 76 -25.02 -1.08 -0.94
N LEU A 77 -23.78 -0.62 -1.18
CA LEU A 77 -23.43 0.77 -1.46
C LEU A 77 -22.66 0.86 -2.79
N PRO A 78 -23.36 0.80 -3.95
CA PRO A 78 -22.74 0.75 -5.28
C PRO A 78 -22.23 2.12 -5.78
N ASP A 79 -21.76 2.96 -4.86
CA ASP A 79 -21.26 4.30 -5.15
C ASP A 79 -19.75 4.30 -5.42
N ALA A 80 -19.33 5.14 -6.36
CA ALA A 80 -17.91 5.28 -6.68
C ALA A 80 -17.18 6.09 -5.60
N GLY A 81 -16.53 5.39 -4.66
CA GLY A 81 -15.64 6.04 -3.69
C GLY A 81 -14.92 5.11 -2.69
N GLY A 82 -15.01 3.79 -2.87
CA GLY A 82 -14.25 2.81 -2.10
C GLY A 82 -14.57 2.81 -0.60
N GLU A 83 -13.58 2.46 0.21
CA GLU A 83 -13.72 2.35 1.67
C GLU A 83 -14.21 3.64 2.36
N TYR A 84 -13.88 4.81 1.79
CA TYR A 84 -14.34 6.09 2.31
C TYR A 84 -15.86 6.22 2.33
N VAL A 85 -16.55 5.72 1.29
CA VAL A 85 -18.01 5.76 1.21
C VAL A 85 -18.64 4.91 2.31
N TYR A 86 -18.07 3.72 2.56
CA TYR A 86 -18.57 2.83 3.61
C TYR A 86 -18.39 3.44 5.01
N LEU A 87 -17.22 4.02 5.29
CA LEU A 87 -16.95 4.68 6.57
C LEU A 87 -17.81 5.93 6.78
N ARG A 88 -17.97 6.76 5.74
CA ARG A 88 -18.82 7.95 5.82
C ARG A 88 -20.29 7.58 6.02
N ALA A 89 -20.78 6.54 5.35
CA ALA A 89 -22.14 6.05 5.51
C ALA A 89 -22.41 5.50 6.92
N ALA A 90 -21.44 4.80 7.52
CA ALA A 90 -21.59 4.18 8.83
C ALA A 90 -21.39 5.14 10.01
N PHE A 91 -20.41 6.05 9.92
CA PHE A 91 -19.94 6.87 11.06
C PHE A 91 -20.11 8.38 10.87
N GLY A 92 -20.61 8.83 9.72
CA GLY A 92 -20.83 10.24 9.40
C GLY A 92 -19.58 10.96 8.88
N GLU A 93 -19.66 12.29 8.83
CA GLU A 93 -18.70 13.11 8.06
C GLU A 93 -17.34 13.30 8.74
N VAL A 94 -17.31 13.45 10.08
CA VAL A 94 -16.06 13.67 10.82
C VAL A 94 -15.13 12.45 10.72
N PRO A 95 -15.59 11.20 10.95
CA PRO A 95 -14.74 10.02 10.80
C PRO A 95 -14.36 9.75 9.34
N GLY A 96 -15.25 10.05 8.40
CA GLY A 96 -14.94 9.99 6.97
C GLY A 96 -13.79 10.92 6.59
N PHE A 97 -13.81 12.18 7.05
CA PHE A 97 -12.73 13.13 6.79
C PHE A 97 -11.39 12.66 7.37
N LEU A 98 -11.38 12.17 8.61
CA LEU A 98 -10.17 11.62 9.23
C LEU A 98 -9.62 10.42 8.45
N TYR A 99 -10.49 9.54 7.98
CA TYR A 99 -10.10 8.43 7.11
C TYR A 99 -9.49 8.91 5.79
N ALA A 100 -10.08 9.94 5.16
CA ALA A 100 -9.54 10.51 3.93
C ALA A 100 -8.13 11.10 4.13
N CYS A 101 -7.92 11.85 5.23
CA CYS A 101 -6.59 12.34 5.61
C CYS A 101 -5.60 11.19 5.85
N ASN A 102 -6.02 10.15 6.55
CA ASN A 102 -5.18 8.98 6.79
C ASN A 102 -4.83 8.22 5.50
N SER A 103 -5.80 8.02 4.61
CA SER A 103 -5.61 7.35 3.33
C SER A 103 -4.59 8.09 2.45
N PHE A 104 -4.62 9.42 2.44
CA PHE A 104 -3.62 10.23 1.75
C PHE A 104 -2.18 9.99 2.28
N VAL A 105 -2.02 9.96 3.60
CA VAL A 105 -0.71 9.70 4.23
C VAL A 105 -0.22 8.27 3.94
N LEU A 106 -1.11 7.29 4.02
CA LEU A 106 -0.78 5.89 3.74
C LEU A 106 -0.44 5.65 2.27
N GLY A 107 -1.08 6.38 1.34
CA GLY A 107 -0.72 6.37 -0.08
C GLY A 107 0.74 6.75 -0.29
N GLY A 108 1.17 7.88 0.29
CA GLY A 108 2.57 8.34 0.23
C GLY A 108 3.55 7.37 0.89
N ALA A 109 3.20 6.84 2.07
CA ALA A 109 4.02 5.84 2.77
C ALA A 109 4.17 4.54 1.97
N SER A 110 3.15 4.14 1.21
CA SER A 110 3.18 2.95 0.37
C SER A 110 4.16 3.10 -0.79
N ILE A 111 4.17 4.26 -1.47
CA ILE A 111 5.14 4.58 -2.52
C ILE A 111 6.57 4.54 -1.96
N ALA A 112 6.77 5.11 -0.76
CA ALA A 112 8.04 5.05 -0.05
C ALA A 112 8.49 3.60 0.23
N ALA A 113 7.59 2.75 0.70
CA ALA A 113 7.86 1.34 0.96
C ALA A 113 8.23 0.57 -0.31
N TYR A 114 7.53 0.81 -1.43
CA TYR A 114 7.89 0.21 -2.72
C TYR A 114 9.27 0.65 -3.20
N GLY A 115 9.60 1.94 -3.07
CA GLY A 115 10.93 2.46 -3.41
C GLY A 115 12.05 1.84 -2.57
N ALA A 116 11.81 1.68 -1.26
CA ALA A 116 12.73 0.98 -0.37
C ALA A 116 12.90 -0.50 -0.77
N ALA A 117 11.80 -1.20 -1.10
CA ALA A 117 11.86 -2.59 -1.54
C ALA A 117 12.70 -2.74 -2.82
N VAL A 118 12.52 -1.86 -3.81
CA VAL A 118 13.35 -1.84 -5.03
C VAL A 118 14.83 -1.64 -4.70
N ALA A 119 15.15 -0.69 -3.81
CA ALA A 119 16.52 -0.46 -3.40
C ALA A 119 17.15 -1.69 -2.71
N ILE A 120 16.38 -2.42 -1.91
CA ILE A 120 16.83 -3.67 -1.27
C ILE A 120 17.13 -4.74 -2.33
N PHE A 121 16.21 -4.97 -3.28
CA PHE A 121 16.42 -5.96 -4.34
C PHE A 121 17.60 -5.63 -5.26
N ILE A 122 17.77 -4.35 -5.64
CA ILE A 122 18.91 -3.91 -6.46
C ILE A 122 20.24 -4.10 -5.72
N SER A 123 20.24 -3.85 -4.40
CA SER A 123 21.43 -4.01 -3.56
C SER A 123 21.90 -5.46 -3.42
N ASP A 124 21.01 -6.43 -3.63
CA ASP A 124 21.35 -7.85 -3.64
C ASP A 124 22.05 -8.26 -4.94
N ILE A 125 21.68 -7.64 -6.06
CA ILE A 125 22.29 -7.87 -7.38
C ILE A 125 23.68 -7.22 -7.48
N HIS A 126 23.81 -5.98 -6.99
CA HIS A 126 25.10 -5.31 -6.90
C HIS A 126 25.24 -4.62 -5.53
N PRO A 127 26.19 -5.05 -4.68
CA PRO A 127 26.34 -4.47 -3.35
C PRO A 127 26.92 -3.05 -3.44
N PHE A 128 26.03 -2.06 -3.40
CA PHE A 128 26.38 -0.66 -3.20
C PHE A 128 26.63 -0.39 -1.71
N ASP A 129 27.69 -0.98 -1.17
CA ASP A 129 28.01 -0.94 0.27
C ASP A 129 28.87 0.28 0.66
N THR A 130 28.50 1.46 0.17
CA THR A 130 29.09 2.72 0.59
C THR A 130 28.14 3.44 1.54
N GLN A 131 28.36 3.22 2.84
CA GLN A 131 27.73 3.99 3.92
C GLN A 131 28.62 5.20 4.21
N TRP A 132 28.15 6.40 3.88
CA TRP A 132 28.93 7.63 4.00
C TRP A 132 28.68 8.35 5.32
N PHE A 133 27.55 8.08 5.99
CA PHE A 133 27.25 8.70 7.27
C PHE A 133 26.31 7.80 8.09
N ALA A 134 26.80 7.28 9.22
CA ALA A 134 26.00 6.56 10.20
C ALA A 134 26.07 7.32 11.53
N ARG A 135 24.94 7.88 11.99
CA ARG A 135 24.84 8.54 13.30
C ARG A 135 23.73 7.88 14.10
N SER A 136 24.08 7.20 15.18
CA SER A 136 23.12 6.75 16.17
C SER A 136 22.69 7.95 17.00
N VAL A 137 21.39 8.22 17.01
CA VAL A 137 20.80 9.21 17.92
C VAL A 137 19.95 8.45 18.92
N HIS A 138 20.41 8.45 20.17
CA HIS A 138 19.67 7.89 21.29
C HIS A 138 18.57 8.88 21.69
N LEU A 139 17.34 8.61 21.29
CA LEU A 139 16.16 9.40 21.68
C LEU A 139 15.13 8.46 22.31
N PHE A 140 14.70 8.80 23.54
CA PHE A 140 13.62 8.10 24.24
C PHE A 140 13.81 6.57 24.40
N GLY A 141 15.05 6.12 24.64
CA GLY A 141 15.34 4.70 24.90
C GLY A 141 15.22 3.77 23.68
N ALA A 142 15.06 4.33 22.48
CA ALA A 142 15.11 3.61 21.21
C ALA A 142 16.32 4.08 20.39
N ASP A 143 17.10 3.13 19.87
CA ASP A 143 18.26 3.41 19.04
C ASP A 143 17.82 3.63 17.61
N TYR A 144 17.75 4.90 17.20
CA TYR A 144 17.54 5.25 15.80
C TYR A 144 18.89 5.43 15.12
N THR A 145 19.32 4.41 14.38
CA THR A 145 20.53 4.48 13.56
C THR A 145 20.21 5.17 12.24
N LEU A 146 20.51 6.46 12.14
CA LEU A 146 20.45 7.19 10.87
C LEU A 146 21.63 6.73 10.01
N GLN A 147 21.40 5.77 9.12
CA GLN A 147 22.38 5.27 8.15
C GLN A 147 22.12 5.88 6.77
N LEU A 148 22.83 6.95 6.43
CA LEU A 148 22.88 7.52 5.08
C LEU A 148 23.94 6.75 4.26
N GLY A 149 23.45 6.03 3.26
CA GLY A 149 24.26 5.22 2.35
C GLY A 149 23.74 5.29 0.91
N THR A 150 24.48 4.70 -0.04
CA THR A 150 24.09 4.66 -1.46
C THR A 150 22.72 3.97 -1.66
N ARG A 151 22.36 3.01 -0.79
CA ARG A 151 21.03 2.39 -0.75
C ARG A 151 19.89 3.38 -0.51
N GLN A 152 20.09 4.39 0.35
CA GLN A 152 19.06 5.40 0.62
C GLN A 152 18.94 6.40 -0.53
N LEU A 153 20.02 6.73 -1.25
CA LEU A 153 19.94 7.59 -2.43
C LEU A 153 19.18 6.91 -3.58
N VAL A 154 19.39 5.60 -3.79
CA VAL A 154 18.59 4.83 -4.74
C VAL A 154 17.13 4.79 -4.28
N ALA A 155 16.87 4.54 -3.00
CA ALA A 155 15.50 4.56 -2.47
C ALA A 155 14.83 5.93 -2.69
N ILE A 156 15.50 7.04 -2.34
CA ILE A 156 15.00 8.41 -2.55
C ILE A 156 14.79 8.69 -4.05
N GLY A 157 15.71 8.26 -4.92
CA GLY A 157 15.59 8.43 -6.37
C GLY A 157 14.39 7.68 -6.95
N VAL A 158 14.16 6.44 -6.51
CA VAL A 158 12.97 5.67 -6.90
C VAL A 158 11.71 6.35 -6.37
N ILE A 159 11.70 6.77 -5.10
CA ILE A 159 10.57 7.50 -4.52
C ILE A 159 10.27 8.77 -5.31
N ALA A 160 11.28 9.55 -5.68
CA ALA A 160 11.10 10.80 -6.44
C ALA A 160 10.61 10.58 -7.88
N VAL A 161 10.86 9.40 -8.47
CA VAL A 161 10.36 9.06 -9.81
C VAL A 161 8.91 8.57 -9.76
N PHE A 162 8.49 7.96 -8.65
CA PHE A 162 7.17 7.33 -8.49
C PHE A 162 6.18 8.12 -7.59
N ALA A 163 6.63 9.17 -6.91
CA ALA A 163 5.79 10.12 -6.16
C ALA A 163 5.36 11.29 -7.05
#